data_AF-A0A6G4AEP4-F1
#
_entry.id   AF-A0A6G4AEP4-F1
#
_cell.length_a   1.000
_cell.length_b   1.000
_cell.length_c   1.000
_cell.angle_alpha   90.00
_cell.angle_beta   90.00
_cell.angle_gamma   90.00
#
_symmetry.space_group_name_H-M   'P 1'
#
loop_
_entity.id
_entity.type
_entity.pdbx_description
1 polymer ?
#
loop_
_entity_poly.entity_id
_entity_poly.type
_entity_poly.pdbx_seq_one_letter_code
_entity_poly.pdbx_strand_id
1 'polypeptide(L)'
;MSTPSPTEERLRAALDARARLIDAHDLPPYRPPTGPAWGTRRIRRVVSAVAVTVAAAAAVAFLLLSGSPERPHPAPPARDPRTSPPATSVPSTHGSPTSEPSPTSPPDTPPPTSTATQP
;
A
#
# COMPACT_ATOMS: atom_id res chain seq x y z
N MET A 1 -6.28 -25.78 50.36
CA MET A 1 -6.18 -24.31 50.46
C MET A 1 -5.90 -23.99 51.91
N SER A 2 -4.76 -23.37 52.23
CA SER A 2 -4.40 -23.06 53.62
C SER A 2 -5.23 -21.89 54.12
N THR A 3 -5.84 -22.03 55.29
CA THR A 3 -6.53 -20.93 55.97
C THR A 3 -5.49 -19.95 56.55
N PRO A 4 -5.68 -18.64 56.40
CA PRO A 4 -4.76 -17.65 56.95
C PRO A 4 -4.70 -17.75 58.47
N SER A 5 -3.53 -17.44 59.04
CA SER A 5 -3.34 -17.47 60.50
C SER A 5 -4.14 -16.35 61.18
N PRO A 6 -4.55 -16.49 62.45
CA PRO A 6 -5.30 -15.46 63.17
C PRO A 6 -4.51 -14.15 63.38
N THR A 7 -3.18 -14.19 63.28
CA THR A 7 -2.33 -12.99 63.28
C THR A 7 -2.39 -12.29 61.93
N GLU A 8 -2.38 -13.04 60.83
CA GLU A 8 -2.54 -12.50 59.48
C GLU A 8 -3.89 -11.82 59.28
N GLU A 9 -4.97 -12.39 59.83
CA GLU A 9 -6.29 -11.77 59.77
C GLU A 9 -6.34 -10.43 60.54
N ARG A 10 -5.71 -10.38 61.72
CA ARG A 10 -5.58 -9.13 62.48
C ARG A 10 -4.73 -8.09 61.76
N LEU A 11 -3.63 -8.50 61.13
CA LEU A 11 -2.80 -7.60 60.32
C LEU A 11 -3.60 -7.06 59.13
N ARG A 12 -4.36 -7.92 58.45
CA ARG A 12 -5.21 -7.54 57.33
C ARG A 12 -6.28 -6.54 57.75
N ALA A 13 -6.96 -6.78 58.87
CA ALA A 13 -7.93 -5.85 59.44
C ALA A 13 -7.30 -4.51 59.85
N ALA A 14 -6.12 -4.53 60.46
CA ALA A 14 -5.41 -3.32 60.84
C ALA A 14 -4.96 -2.49 59.64
N LEU A 15 -4.44 -3.13 58.58
CA LEU A 15 -4.05 -2.48 57.33
C LEU A 15 -5.26 -1.92 56.58
N ASP A 16 -6.39 -2.63 56.56
CA ASP A 16 -7.64 -2.15 55.99
C ASP A 16 -8.18 -0.92 56.74
N ALA A 17 -8.18 -0.96 58.08
CA ALA A 17 -8.54 0.19 58.90
C ALA A 17 -7.61 1.39 58.65
N ARG A 18 -6.31 1.16 58.48
CA ARG A 18 -5.32 2.19 58.12
C ARG A 18 -5.59 2.77 56.74
N ALA A 19 -5.93 1.94 55.76
CA ALA A 19 -6.20 2.38 54.38
C ALA A 19 -7.41 3.30 54.30
N ARG A 20 -8.44 3.09 55.13
CA ARG A 20 -9.63 3.96 55.21
C ARG A 20 -9.35 5.37 55.74
N LEU A 21 -8.20 5.57 56.39
CA LEU A 21 -7.79 6.88 56.91
C LEU A 21 -7.00 7.71 55.90
N ILE A 22 -6.57 7.12 54.78
CA ILE A 22 -5.81 7.80 53.74
C ILE A 22 -6.79 8.52 52.82
N ASP A 23 -6.72 9.85 52.76
CA ASP A 23 -7.52 10.64 51.83
C ASP A 23 -6.80 10.79 50.47
N ALA A 24 -7.54 11.18 49.42
CA ALA A 24 -6.99 11.43 48.10
C ALA A 24 -5.92 12.54 48.10
N HIS A 25 -5.97 13.45 49.07
CA HIS A 25 -4.99 14.52 49.26
C HIS A 25 -3.68 14.05 49.93
N ASP A 26 -3.72 12.92 50.65
CA ASP A 26 -2.54 12.29 51.24
C ASP A 26 -1.76 11.46 50.22
N LEU A 27 -2.37 11.19 49.06
CA LEU A 27 -1.72 10.47 47.97
C LEU A 27 -0.77 11.41 47.20
N PRO A 28 0.42 10.94 46.82
CA PRO A 28 1.29 11.70 45.94
C PRO A 28 0.56 11.95 44.61
N PRO A 29 0.72 13.14 44.01
CA PRO A 29 0.20 13.42 42.68
C PRO A 29 0.64 12.34 41.69
N TYR A 30 -0.24 11.99 40.76
CA TYR A 30 0.07 11.02 39.71
C TYR A 30 1.33 11.45 38.98
N ARG A 31 2.43 10.75 39.24
CA ARG A 31 3.69 10.96 38.54
C ARG A 31 3.66 10.08 37.29
N PRO A 32 3.65 10.66 36.07
CA PRO A 32 3.74 9.84 34.87
C PRO A 32 5.02 9.01 34.96
N PRO A 33 5.02 7.76 34.47
CA PRO A 33 6.18 6.88 34.58
C PRO A 33 7.38 7.53 33.88
N THR A 34 8.28 8.11 34.67
CA THR A 34 9.55 8.68 34.20
C THR A 34 10.52 7.54 34.02
N GLY A 35 10.32 6.76 32.96
CA GLY A 35 11.19 5.65 32.58
C GLY A 35 11.65 5.80 31.13
N PRO A 36 12.83 5.27 30.76
CA PRO A 36 13.33 5.29 29.38
C PRO A 36 12.31 4.75 28.37
N ALA A 37 11.51 3.76 28.79
CA ALA A 37 10.45 3.14 28.01
C ALA A 37 9.35 4.11 27.53
N TRP A 38 9.10 5.20 28.26
CA TRP A 38 8.07 6.15 27.89
C TRP A 38 8.55 7.16 26.84
N GLY A 39 9.83 7.56 26.93
CA GLY A 39 10.49 8.37 25.91
C GLY A 39 10.61 7.63 24.57
N THR A 40 11.05 6.37 24.61
CA THR A 40 11.18 5.54 23.39
C THR A 40 9.83 5.30 22.72
N ARG A 41 8.73 5.18 23.48
CA ARG A 41 7.37 5.04 22.91
C ARG A 41 6.95 6.27 22.11
N ARG A 42 7.27 7.48 22.56
CA ARG A 42 6.99 8.71 21.79
C ARG A 42 7.86 8.80 20.54
N ILE A 43 9.16 8.53 20.66
CA ILE A 43 10.10 8.53 19.53
C ILE A 43 9.65 7.52 18.47
N ARG A 44 9.30 6.30 18.87
CA ARG A 44 8.82 5.26 17.96
C ARG A 44 7.56 5.69 17.21
N ARG A 45 6.64 6.39 17.86
CA ARG A 45 5.42 6.92 17.22
C ARG A 45 5.74 7.98 16.18
N VAL A 46 6.64 8.92 16.49
CA VAL A 46 7.07 9.95 15.54
C VAL A 46 7.80 9.32 14.35
N VAL A 47 8.76 8.44 14.61
CA VAL A 47 9.49 7.71 13.55
C VAL A 47 8.53 6.92 12.66
N SER A 48 7.54 6.23 13.24
CA SER A 48 6.54 5.50 12.46
C SER A 48 5.67 6.43 11.61
N ALA A 49 5.27 7.60 12.13
CA ALA A 49 4.49 8.56 11.38
C ALA A 49 5.29 9.12 10.20
N VAL A 50 6.55 9.50 10.43
CA VAL A 50 7.45 9.97 9.37
C VAL A 50 7.67 8.87 8.32
N ALA A 51 7.92 7.63 8.73
CA ALA A 51 8.12 6.51 7.82
C ALA A 51 6.88 6.25 6.94
N VAL A 52 5.67 6.30 7.52
CA VAL A 52 4.41 6.16 6.76
C VAL A 52 4.25 7.29 5.74
N THR A 53 4.52 8.54 6.13
CA THR A 53 4.43 9.68 5.22
C THR A 53 5.42 9.55 4.05
N VAL A 54 6.66 9.16 4.33
CA VAL A 54 7.69 8.94 3.29
C VAL A 54 7.29 7.78 2.37
N ALA A 55 6.82 6.67 2.92
CA ALA A 55 6.37 5.52 2.13
C ALA A 55 5.17 5.86 1.23
N ALA A 56 4.19 6.62 1.75
CA ALA A 56 3.05 7.06 0.97
C ALA A 56 3.47 8.01 -0.17
N ALA A 57 4.34 8.99 0.12
CA ALA A 57 4.87 9.89 -0.90
C ALA A 57 5.64 9.13 -1.99
N ALA A 58 6.46 8.15 -1.62
CA ALA A 58 7.17 7.30 -2.57
C ALA A 58 6.21 6.46 -3.41
N ALA A 59 5.15 5.90 -2.83
CA ALA A 59 4.13 5.15 -3.56
C ALA A 59 3.38 6.03 -4.57
N VAL A 60 3.01 7.26 -4.19
CA VAL A 60 2.37 8.22 -5.09
C VAL A 60 3.34 8.62 -6.21
N ALA A 61 4.59 8.92 -5.89
CA ALA A 61 5.61 9.23 -6.89
C ALA A 61 5.84 8.05 -7.85
N PHE A 62 5.86 6.82 -7.34
CA PHE A 62 5.95 5.62 -8.15
C PHE A 62 4.72 5.46 -9.06
N LEU A 63 3.50 5.61 -8.54
CA LEU A 63 2.28 5.56 -9.35
C LEU A 63 2.24 6.64 -10.45
N LEU A 64 2.73 7.85 -10.15
CA LEU A 64 2.82 8.93 -11.14
C LEU A 64 3.90 8.65 -12.20
N LEU A 65 5.03 8.03 -11.81
CA LEU A 65 6.14 7.74 -12.70
C LEU A 65 5.93 6.46 -13.53
N SER A 66 5.23 5.46 -12.99
CA SER A 66 5.02 4.16 -13.62
C SER A 66 3.91 4.13 -14.67
N GLY A 67 3.23 5.26 -14.92
CA GLY A 67 2.14 5.33 -15.89
C GLY A 67 0.86 4.65 -15.38
N SER A 68 -0.28 5.13 -15.89
CA SER A 68 -1.62 4.70 -15.48
C SER A 68 -1.76 3.17 -15.53
N PRO A 69 -2.27 2.49 -14.48
CA PRO A 69 -2.74 1.12 -14.66
C PRO A 69 -3.84 1.16 -15.73
N GLU A 70 -3.61 0.43 -16.82
CA GLU A 70 -4.51 0.30 -17.94
C GLU A 70 -5.94 0.07 -17.40
N ARG A 71 -6.88 0.98 -17.68
CA ARG A 71 -8.27 0.77 -17.25
C ARG A 71 -8.74 -0.55 -17.85
N PRO A 72 -9.27 -1.50 -17.05
CA PRO A 72 -9.91 -2.67 -17.60
C PRO A 72 -11.02 -2.18 -18.53
N HIS A 73 -10.85 -2.41 -19.84
CA HIS A 73 -11.88 -2.05 -20.79
C HIS A 73 -13.09 -2.93 -20.48
N PRO A 74 -14.29 -2.37 -20.21
CA PRO A 74 -15.45 -3.17 -19.91
C PRO A 74 -15.67 -4.17 -21.05
N ALA A 75 -15.80 -5.45 -20.69
CA ALA A 75 -16.04 -6.49 -21.66
C ALA A 75 -17.31 -6.13 -22.47
N PRO A 76 -17.28 -6.27 -23.81
CA PRO A 76 -18.43 -5.92 -24.63
C PRO A 76 -19.66 -6.73 -24.18
N PRO A 77 -20.85 -6.10 -24.15
CA PRO A 77 -22.06 -6.76 -23.69
C PRO A 77 -22.34 -8.01 -24.53
N ALA A 78 -22.78 -9.08 -23.88
CA ALA A 78 -23.13 -10.34 -24.54
C ALA A 78 -24.17 -10.06 -25.65
N ARG A 79 -23.86 -10.48 -26.88
CA ARG A 79 -24.80 -10.41 -27.99
C ARG A 79 -25.94 -11.38 -27.75
N ASP A 80 -27.16 -10.88 -27.91
CA ASP A 80 -28.39 -11.66 -27.85
C ASP A 80 -28.37 -12.73 -28.98
N PRO A 81 -28.59 -14.03 -28.70
CA PRO A 81 -28.56 -15.09 -29.72
C PRO A 81 -29.77 -15.05 -30.67
N ARG A 82 -30.66 -14.06 -30.55
CA ARG A 82 -31.86 -13.95 -31.38
C ARG A 82 -31.94 -12.59 -32.01
N THR A 83 -31.31 -12.46 -33.18
CA THR A 83 -31.99 -12.19 -34.44
C THR A 83 -30.91 -12.05 -35.51
N SER A 84 -30.80 -13.02 -36.41
CA SER A 84 -30.26 -12.71 -37.74
C SER A 84 -31.13 -11.61 -38.34
N PRO A 85 -30.57 -10.46 -38.76
CA PRO A 85 -31.28 -9.64 -39.73
C PRO A 85 -31.47 -10.47 -40.99
N PRO A 86 -32.62 -10.38 -41.68
CA PRO A 86 -32.80 -11.06 -42.96
C PRO A 86 -31.68 -10.61 -43.90
N ALA A 87 -31.04 -11.59 -44.55
CA ALA A 87 -30.07 -11.36 -45.60
C ALA A 87 -30.74 -10.50 -46.68
N THR A 88 -30.53 -9.20 -46.62
CA THR A 88 -30.81 -8.33 -47.75
C THR A 88 -29.62 -8.50 -48.66
N SER A 89 -29.77 -9.41 -49.62
CA SER A 89 -28.85 -9.56 -50.76
C SER A 89 -28.81 -8.23 -51.50
N VAL A 90 -27.82 -7.40 -51.18
CA VAL A 90 -27.43 -6.29 -52.04
C VAL A 90 -26.54 -6.89 -53.14
N PRO A 91 -26.83 -6.66 -54.43
CA PRO A 91 -26.06 -7.28 -55.49
C PRO A 91 -24.60 -6.84 -55.43
N SER A 92 -23.70 -7.83 -55.46
CA SER A 92 -22.26 -7.67 -55.60
C SER A 92 -21.95 -6.74 -56.75
N THR A 93 -21.54 -5.51 -56.44
CA THR A 93 -20.86 -4.68 -57.43
C THR A 93 -19.43 -5.16 -57.47
N HIS A 94 -19.15 -6.00 -58.46
CA HIS A 94 -17.82 -6.35 -58.92
C HIS A 94 -17.05 -5.04 -59.20
N GLY A 95 -16.15 -4.69 -58.30
CA GLY A 95 -15.14 -3.64 -58.50
C GLY A 95 -13.78 -4.28 -58.22
N SER A 96 -13.02 -4.49 -59.28
CA SER A 96 -11.77 -5.24 -59.36
C SER A 96 -10.75 -4.94 -58.24
N PRO A 97 -9.94 -5.93 -57.81
CA PRO A 97 -8.75 -5.66 -57.01
C PRO A 97 -7.67 -5.12 -57.96
N THR A 98 -7.29 -3.86 -57.81
CA THR A 98 -6.09 -3.32 -58.47
C THR A 98 -4.97 -3.23 -57.45
N SER A 99 -4.03 -4.17 -57.63
CA SER A 99 -2.58 -4.08 -57.37
C SER A 99 -2.09 -3.90 -55.93
N GLU A 100 -1.62 -5.03 -55.38
CA GLU A 100 -0.23 -5.34 -54.93
C GLU A 100 0.75 -4.23 -54.48
N PRO A 101 1.75 -4.61 -53.67
CA PRO A 101 2.26 -3.83 -52.55
C PRO A 101 3.47 -2.97 -52.92
N SER A 102 3.82 -2.02 -52.05
CA SER A 102 5.16 -1.43 -52.03
C SER A 102 5.80 -1.67 -50.66
N PRO A 103 6.68 -2.67 -50.52
CA PRO A 103 7.69 -2.67 -49.47
C PRO A 103 8.86 -1.79 -49.92
N THR A 104 8.98 -0.60 -49.36
CA THR A 104 10.25 0.14 -49.42
C THR A 104 11.07 -0.24 -48.20
N SER A 105 12.12 -1.03 -48.42
CA SER A 105 13.23 -1.24 -47.50
C SER A 105 14.54 -1.02 -48.28
N PRO A 106 15.65 -0.74 -47.59
CA PRO A 106 16.36 0.55 -47.54
C PRO A 106 17.59 0.57 -48.46
N PRO A 107 18.36 1.68 -48.50
CA PRO A 107 19.76 1.59 -48.90
C PRO A 107 20.69 1.57 -47.69
N ASP A 108 21.61 0.60 -47.76
CA ASP A 108 22.77 0.34 -46.91
C ASP A 108 23.61 1.59 -46.59
N THR A 109 24.16 1.63 -45.36
CA THR A 109 25.36 2.42 -45.07
C THR A 109 26.46 1.48 -44.53
N PRO A 110 27.66 1.47 -45.15
CA PRO A 110 28.78 0.54 -44.87
C PRO A 110 29.60 0.89 -43.59
N PRO A 111 30.61 0.07 -43.20
CA PRO A 111 30.91 -0.38 -41.83
C PRO A 111 31.97 0.50 -41.07
N PRO A 112 32.39 0.14 -39.83
CA PRO A 112 33.05 1.04 -38.90
C PRO A 112 34.56 1.19 -39.16
N THR A 113 35.07 2.42 -39.08
CA THR A 113 36.51 2.68 -39.08
C THR A 113 37.05 2.61 -37.65
N SER A 114 37.65 1.48 -37.33
CA SER A 114 38.68 1.40 -36.28
C SER A 114 39.88 2.26 -36.69
N THR A 115 40.34 3.13 -35.80
CA THR A 115 41.72 3.61 -35.84
C THR A 115 42.25 3.66 -34.41
N ALA A 116 43.01 2.62 -34.07
CA ALA A 116 43.99 2.66 -32.99
C ALA A 116 45.20 3.48 -33.47
N THR A 117 45.73 4.35 -32.63
CA THR A 117 47.14 4.79 -32.65
C THR A 117 47.47 5.41 -31.29
N GLN A 118 48.22 4.63 -30.49
CA GLN A 118 49.13 5.06 -29.41
C GLN A 118 50.28 5.91 -30.00
N PRO A 119 51.17 6.60 -29.26
CA PRO A 119 51.57 6.40 -27.85
C PRO A 119 51.06 7.45 -26.85
#